data_AF-A0A957X456-F1
#
_entry.id   AF-A0A957X456-F1
#
_cell.length_a   1.000
_cell.length_b   1.000
_cell.length_c   1.000
_cell.angle_alpha   90.00
_cell.angle_beta   90.00
_cell.angle_gamma   90.00
#
_symmetry.space_group_name_H-M   'P 1'
#
loop_
_entity.id
_entity.type
_entity.pdbx_description
1 polymer ?
#
loop_
_entity_poly.entity_id
_entity_poly.type
_entity_poly.pdbx_seq_one_letter_code
_entity_poly.pdbx_strand_id
1 'polypeptide(L)'
;PLLLYLYIPLRAAVGVHDLNGSYEQSWAGFWQHVLALSYTGFFTDNALTRQLSAGDWLGLWVAQLGWVSVGLGLLGLGWWFWRGPQRRFGIGLLVILLTNTLFALGYRVSDPEVFMLPAWLIFALFAGMGVAVLRQIPGIPRPVGRALQALSLFALLIGGGGRGQAIDRSQDWAIHDDAVALAKVDFPPESRVIGLEGQITALRYMQAAEGLGEE
;
A
#
# COMPACT_ATOMS: atom_id res chain seq x y z
N PRO A 1 17.85 -0.37 9.85
CA PRO A 1 16.76 -1.11 9.16
C PRO A 1 17.25 -2.35 8.37
N LEU A 2 18.26 -2.24 7.50
CA LEU A 2 18.68 -3.37 6.64
C LEU A 2 19.26 -4.58 7.41
N LEU A 3 19.94 -4.35 8.54
CA LEU A 3 20.46 -5.43 9.38
C LEU A 3 19.37 -6.34 9.96
N LEU A 4 18.10 -5.88 10.03
CA LEU A 4 16.99 -6.70 10.49
C LEU A 4 16.71 -7.88 9.55
N TYR A 5 17.02 -7.77 8.26
CA TYR A 5 16.84 -8.88 7.33
C TYR A 5 17.73 -10.08 7.65
N LEU A 6 18.90 -9.88 8.28
CA LEU A 6 19.78 -10.97 8.70
C LEU A 6 19.15 -11.86 9.78
N TYR A 7 18.08 -11.41 10.43
CA TYR A 7 17.32 -12.24 11.36
C TYR A 7 16.66 -13.44 10.67
N ILE A 8 16.26 -13.29 9.40
CA ILE A 8 15.59 -14.35 8.62
C ILE A 8 16.47 -15.61 8.51
N PRO A 9 17.70 -15.56 7.95
CA PRO A 9 18.54 -16.75 7.85
C PRO A 9 18.96 -17.32 9.21
N LEU A 10 19.10 -16.48 10.25
CA LEU A 10 19.40 -16.94 11.61
C LEU A 10 18.25 -17.75 12.21
N ARG A 11 17.00 -17.35 11.98
CA ARG A 11 15.82 -18.09 12.44
C ARG A 11 15.58 -19.36 11.63
N ALA A 12 15.77 -19.29 10.31
CA ALA A 12 15.70 -20.47 9.46
C ALA A 12 16.73 -21.53 9.89
N ALA A 13 17.94 -21.12 10.29
CA ALA A 13 18.97 -22.03 10.78
C ALA A 13 18.62 -22.79 12.07
N VAL A 14 17.65 -22.31 12.85
CA VAL A 14 17.14 -23.03 14.04
C VAL A 14 15.83 -23.78 13.75
N GLY A 15 15.51 -24.01 12.47
CA GLY A 15 14.36 -24.79 12.04
C GLY A 15 13.04 -24.01 11.96
N VAL A 16 13.09 -22.67 12.00
CA VAL A 16 11.88 -21.85 11.84
C VAL A 16 11.61 -21.65 10.35
N HIS A 17 10.43 -22.05 9.91
CA HIS A 17 9.98 -21.88 8.53
C HIS A 17 8.96 -20.73 8.44
N ASP A 18 8.89 -20.09 7.27
CA ASP A 18 7.82 -19.16 6.97
C ASP A 18 6.51 -19.91 6.74
N LEU A 19 5.38 -19.29 7.11
CA LEU A 19 4.08 -19.94 7.08
C LEU A 19 3.69 -20.35 5.65
N ASN A 20 3.96 -19.51 4.65
CA ASN A 20 3.72 -19.84 3.23
C ASN A 20 4.78 -20.80 2.65
N GLY A 21 5.91 -21.03 3.32
CA GLY A 21 6.99 -21.92 2.86
C GLY A 21 7.76 -21.40 1.63
N SER A 22 7.74 -20.09 1.40
CA SER A 22 8.36 -19.43 0.24
C SER A 22 9.87 -19.20 0.40
N TYR A 23 10.36 -19.16 1.64
CA TYR A 23 11.74 -18.83 1.94
C TYR A 23 12.64 -20.07 1.88
N GLU A 24 13.65 -20.01 1.02
CA GLU A 24 14.71 -21.00 0.97
C GLU A 24 15.89 -20.56 1.85
N GLN A 25 16.30 -21.42 2.79
CA GLN A 25 17.45 -21.18 3.66
C GLN A 25 18.78 -21.35 2.89
N SER A 26 19.07 -20.39 2.03
CA SER A 26 20.32 -20.29 1.29
C SER A 26 20.71 -18.82 1.15
N TRP A 27 21.97 -18.56 0.80
CA TRP A 27 22.41 -17.19 0.52
C TRP A 27 21.69 -16.60 -0.71
N ALA A 28 21.39 -17.44 -1.71
CA ALA A 28 20.61 -17.05 -2.87
C ALA A 28 19.15 -16.72 -2.48
N GLY A 29 18.52 -17.60 -1.68
CA GLY A 29 17.16 -17.40 -1.17
C GLY A 29 17.03 -16.17 -0.29
N PHE A 30 18.06 -15.86 0.51
CA PHE A 30 18.15 -14.59 1.24
C PHE A 30 18.05 -13.37 0.32
N TRP A 31 18.88 -13.30 -0.73
CA TRP A 31 18.81 -12.17 -1.66
C TRP A 31 17.54 -12.16 -2.49
N GLN A 32 17.03 -13.32 -2.87
CA GLN A 32 15.74 -13.45 -3.56
C GLN A 32 14.61 -12.86 -2.72
N HIS A 33 14.61 -13.11 -1.41
CA HIS A 33 13.64 -12.55 -0.47
C HIS A 33 13.84 -11.04 -0.24
N VAL A 34 15.07 -10.59 0.06
CA VAL A 34 15.39 -9.17 0.32
C VAL A 34 15.08 -8.27 -0.88
N LEU A 35 15.30 -8.78 -2.09
CA LEU A 35 15.04 -8.06 -3.33
C LEU A 35 13.62 -8.30 -3.87
N ALA A 36 12.81 -9.12 -3.18
CA ALA A 36 11.46 -9.51 -3.59
C ALA A 36 11.39 -10.08 -5.02
N LEU A 37 12.42 -10.82 -5.47
CA LEU A 37 12.51 -11.30 -6.85
C LEU A 37 11.42 -12.33 -7.20
N SER A 38 10.91 -13.06 -6.21
CA SER A 38 9.79 -14.01 -6.41
C SER A 38 8.50 -13.34 -6.89
N TYR A 39 8.38 -12.02 -6.71
CA TYR A 39 7.21 -11.23 -7.11
C TYR A 39 7.32 -10.66 -8.54
N THR A 40 8.41 -10.94 -9.25
CA THR A 40 8.61 -10.43 -10.62
C THR A 40 7.57 -10.93 -11.62
N GLY A 41 6.94 -12.09 -11.36
CA GLY A 41 5.84 -12.62 -12.18
C GLY A 41 4.62 -11.68 -12.27
N PHE A 42 4.43 -10.80 -11.28
CA PHE A 42 3.37 -9.79 -11.30
C PHE A 42 3.62 -8.63 -12.27
N PHE A 43 4.78 -8.56 -12.93
CA PHE A 43 4.98 -7.64 -14.05
C PHE A 43 4.57 -8.22 -15.41
N THR A 44 4.20 -9.51 -15.44
CA THR A 44 3.70 -10.20 -16.63
C THR A 44 2.19 -10.46 -16.54
N ASP A 45 1.55 -10.78 -17.67
CA ASP A 45 0.14 -11.19 -17.68
C ASP A 45 -0.07 -12.40 -16.77
N ASN A 46 -1.06 -12.29 -15.89
CA ASN A 46 -1.40 -13.31 -14.93
C ASN A 46 -2.90 -13.26 -14.59
N ALA A 47 -3.43 -14.35 -14.02
CA ALA A 47 -4.87 -14.49 -13.73
C ALA A 47 -5.40 -13.51 -12.67
N LEU A 48 -4.53 -12.87 -11.88
CA LEU A 48 -4.89 -11.89 -10.86
C LEU A 48 -4.89 -10.45 -11.39
N THR A 49 -4.57 -10.25 -12.67
CA THR A 49 -4.47 -8.91 -13.27
C THR A 49 -5.83 -8.24 -13.31
N ARG A 50 -5.98 -7.11 -12.59
CA ARG A 50 -7.13 -6.23 -12.70
C ARG A 50 -6.90 -5.17 -13.79
N GLN A 51 -7.73 -5.16 -14.83
CA GLN A 51 -7.68 -4.13 -15.87
C GLN A 51 -8.41 -2.87 -15.41
N LEU A 52 -7.67 -1.76 -15.32
CA LEU A 52 -8.21 -0.45 -14.94
C LEU A 52 -8.02 0.53 -16.10
N SER A 53 -9.09 1.22 -16.46
CA SER A 53 -9.02 2.34 -17.41
C SER A 53 -8.35 3.55 -16.76
N ALA A 54 -7.96 4.55 -17.57
CA ALA A 54 -7.45 5.82 -17.04
C ALA A 54 -8.47 6.53 -16.13
N GLY A 55 -9.77 6.38 -16.43
CA GLY A 55 -10.86 6.90 -15.60
C GLY A 55 -10.93 6.20 -14.24
N ASP A 56 -10.76 4.88 -14.20
CA ASP A 56 -10.74 4.12 -12.95
C ASP A 56 -9.55 4.52 -12.08
N TRP A 57 -8.37 4.71 -12.68
CA TRP A 57 -7.20 5.21 -11.98
C TRP A 57 -7.44 6.58 -11.36
N LEU A 58 -7.97 7.55 -12.14
CA LEU A 58 -8.36 8.85 -11.61
C LEU A 58 -9.40 8.70 -10.48
N GLY A 59 -10.35 7.78 -10.65
CA GLY A 59 -11.34 7.40 -9.64
C GLY A 59 -10.70 6.97 -8.33
N LEU A 60 -9.64 6.16 -8.37
CA LEU A 60 -8.90 5.76 -7.16
C LEU A 60 -8.25 6.96 -6.47
N TRP A 61 -7.62 7.87 -7.21
CA TRP A 61 -7.04 9.09 -6.65
C TRP A 61 -8.09 9.94 -5.92
N VAL A 62 -9.24 10.14 -6.54
CA VAL A 62 -10.35 10.92 -5.96
C VAL A 62 -10.99 10.18 -4.78
N ALA A 63 -11.17 8.86 -4.87
CA ALA A 63 -11.76 8.07 -3.80
C ALA A 63 -10.87 8.07 -2.54
N GLN A 64 -9.56 8.14 -2.70
CA GLN A 64 -8.62 8.05 -1.59
C GLN A 64 -8.22 9.41 -1.01
N LEU A 65 -8.10 10.44 -1.86
CA LEU A 65 -7.65 11.76 -1.43
C LEU A 65 -8.78 12.79 -1.39
N GLY A 66 -9.85 12.59 -2.16
CA GLY A 66 -10.89 13.59 -2.39
C GLY A 66 -10.47 14.67 -3.40
N TRP A 67 -11.45 15.29 -4.05
CA TRP A 67 -11.23 16.33 -5.06
C TRP A 67 -10.44 17.54 -4.53
N VAL A 68 -10.67 17.91 -3.27
CA VAL A 68 -9.99 19.04 -2.62
C VAL A 68 -8.49 18.77 -2.53
N SER A 69 -8.08 17.62 -2.01
CA SER A 69 -6.68 17.21 -1.93
C SER A 69 -6.03 17.07 -3.30
N VAL A 70 -6.75 16.51 -4.29
CA VAL A 70 -6.27 16.41 -5.67
C VAL A 70 -5.98 17.80 -6.24
N GLY A 71 -6.92 18.74 -6.15
CA GLY A 71 -6.75 20.11 -6.64
C GLY A 71 -5.61 20.85 -5.93
N LEU A 72 -5.52 20.75 -4.61
CA LEU A 72 -4.43 21.36 -3.83
C LEU A 72 -3.07 20.72 -4.16
N GLY A 73 -3.01 19.42 -4.37
CA GLY A 73 -1.78 18.72 -4.74
C GLY A 73 -1.25 19.18 -6.09
N LEU A 74 -2.13 19.31 -7.10
CA LEU A 74 -1.77 19.87 -8.41
C LEU A 74 -1.30 21.32 -8.30
N LEU A 75 -1.99 22.15 -7.50
CA LEU A 75 -1.59 23.53 -7.24
C LEU A 75 -0.20 23.61 -6.60
N GLY A 76 0.05 22.80 -5.57
CA GLY A 76 1.33 22.75 -4.87
C GLY A 76 2.47 22.25 -5.76
N LEU A 77 2.22 21.22 -6.58
CA LEU A 77 3.17 20.71 -7.55
C LEU A 77 3.54 21.76 -8.60
N GLY A 78 2.54 22.43 -9.18
CA GLY A 78 2.76 23.49 -10.17
C GLY A 78 3.51 24.69 -9.58
N TRP A 79 3.16 25.11 -8.36
CA TRP A 79 3.85 26.20 -7.68
C TRP A 79 5.30 25.86 -7.35
N TRP A 80 5.54 24.64 -6.84
CA TRP A 80 6.89 24.15 -6.58
C TRP A 80 7.75 24.19 -7.85
N PHE A 81 7.20 23.72 -8.98
CA PHE A 81 7.90 23.72 -10.26
C PHE A 81 8.31 25.14 -10.70
N TRP A 82 7.40 26.12 -10.57
CA TRP A 82 7.67 27.50 -10.98
C TRP A 82 8.57 28.28 -10.03
N ARG A 83 8.33 28.21 -8.71
CA ARG A 83 8.92 29.15 -7.73
C ARG A 83 9.61 28.49 -6.55
N GLY A 84 9.73 27.16 -6.52
CA GLY A 84 10.25 26.44 -5.35
C GLY A 84 11.71 26.77 -5.03
N PRO A 85 12.02 27.37 -3.86
CA PRO A 85 13.41 27.59 -3.42
C PRO A 85 14.15 26.28 -3.08
N GLN A 86 13.42 25.17 -2.95
CA GLN A 86 13.94 23.84 -2.63
C GLN A 86 13.76 22.85 -3.79
N ARG A 87 14.21 23.25 -5.00
CA ARG A 87 14.07 22.42 -6.21
C ARG A 87 14.62 21.01 -6.04
N ARG A 88 15.78 20.85 -5.39
CA ARG A 88 16.39 19.51 -5.17
C ARG A 88 15.50 18.59 -4.34
N PHE A 89 14.92 19.12 -3.26
CA PHE A 89 14.05 18.34 -2.39
C PHE A 89 12.78 17.88 -3.12
N GLY A 90 12.10 18.81 -3.82
CA GLY A 90 10.91 18.42 -4.57
C GLY A 90 11.17 17.55 -5.79
N ILE A 91 12.37 17.59 -6.39
CA ILE A 91 12.78 16.59 -7.41
C ILE A 91 12.81 15.20 -6.77
N GLY A 92 13.40 15.07 -5.58
CA GLY A 92 13.40 13.80 -4.83
C GLY A 92 11.97 13.29 -4.57
N LEU A 93 11.08 14.17 -4.10
CA LEU A 93 9.66 13.82 -3.91
C LEU A 93 8.99 13.43 -5.24
N LEU A 94 9.24 14.16 -6.32
CA LEU A 94 8.68 13.86 -7.63
C LEU A 94 9.18 12.50 -8.15
N VAL A 95 10.46 12.17 -7.97
CA VAL A 95 11.00 10.86 -8.33
C VAL A 95 10.31 9.77 -7.53
N ILE A 96 10.13 9.93 -6.22
CA ILE A 96 9.41 8.94 -5.40
C ILE A 96 7.97 8.79 -5.87
N LEU A 97 7.26 9.91 -6.10
CA LEU A 97 5.89 9.92 -6.60
C LEU A 97 5.77 9.16 -7.94
N LEU A 98 6.62 9.50 -8.91
CA LEU A 98 6.60 8.90 -10.24
C LEU A 98 6.99 7.43 -10.22
N THR A 99 8.07 7.07 -9.52
CA THR A 99 8.53 5.67 -9.45
C THR A 99 7.47 4.78 -8.81
N ASN A 100 6.84 5.20 -7.71
CA ASN A 100 5.77 4.41 -7.08
C ASN A 100 4.50 4.37 -7.93
N THR A 101 4.18 5.46 -8.63
CA THR A 101 3.04 5.48 -9.56
C THR A 101 3.27 4.50 -10.71
N LEU A 102 4.43 4.57 -11.36
CA LEU A 102 4.80 3.67 -12.46
C LEU A 102 4.87 2.21 -12.00
N PHE A 103 5.40 1.97 -10.79
CA PHE A 103 5.39 0.65 -10.19
C PHE A 103 3.97 0.09 -10.09
N ALA A 104 3.03 0.78 -9.46
CA ALA A 104 1.69 0.21 -9.29
C ALA A 104 0.89 0.12 -10.61
N LEU A 105 1.19 0.97 -11.59
CA LEU A 105 0.62 0.83 -12.95
C LEU A 105 1.13 -0.42 -13.67
N GLY A 106 2.39 -0.80 -13.44
CA GLY A 106 3.02 -1.98 -14.04
C GLY A 106 2.83 -3.27 -13.24
N TYR A 107 2.50 -3.17 -11.95
CA TYR A 107 2.38 -4.30 -11.03
C TYR A 107 0.96 -4.88 -11.05
N ARG A 108 0.82 -6.00 -11.76
CA ARG A 108 -0.45 -6.64 -12.13
C ARG A 108 -0.95 -7.58 -11.04
N VAL A 109 -1.62 -7.01 -10.05
CA VAL A 109 -2.24 -7.71 -8.92
C VAL A 109 -3.75 -7.43 -8.85
N SER A 110 -4.44 -8.12 -7.93
CA SER A 110 -5.88 -7.98 -7.68
C SER A 110 -6.28 -6.62 -7.09
N ASP A 111 -5.38 -6.03 -6.31
CA ASP A 111 -5.56 -4.86 -5.46
C ASP A 111 -4.47 -3.80 -5.72
N PRO A 112 -4.33 -3.32 -6.97
CA PRO A 112 -3.26 -2.40 -7.36
C PRO A 112 -3.28 -1.07 -6.60
N GLU A 113 -4.44 -0.68 -6.04
CA GLU A 113 -4.60 0.50 -5.18
C GLU A 113 -3.70 0.49 -3.94
N VAL A 114 -3.35 -0.68 -3.38
CA VAL A 114 -2.49 -0.77 -2.18
C VAL A 114 -1.09 -0.25 -2.49
N PHE A 115 -0.60 -0.52 -3.69
CA PHE A 115 0.73 -0.12 -4.15
C PHE A 115 0.81 1.37 -4.54
N MET A 116 -0.34 2.07 -4.59
CA MET A 116 -0.40 3.53 -4.75
C MET A 116 -0.23 4.30 -3.43
N LEU A 117 -0.31 3.64 -2.27
CA LEU A 117 -0.20 4.31 -0.96
C LEU A 117 1.05 5.21 -0.83
N PRO A 118 2.26 4.78 -1.25
CA PRO A 118 3.42 5.66 -1.18
C PRO A 118 3.30 6.88 -2.11
N ALA A 119 2.73 6.71 -3.30
CA ALA A 119 2.50 7.81 -4.24
C ALA A 119 1.51 8.83 -3.65
N TRP A 120 0.39 8.36 -3.08
CA TRP A 120 -0.59 9.22 -2.40
C TRP A 120 -0.01 9.95 -1.20
N LEU A 121 0.84 9.30 -0.40
CA LEU A 121 1.52 9.95 0.73
C LEU A 121 2.40 11.11 0.26
N ILE A 122 3.20 10.91 -0.78
CA ILE A 122 4.02 12.00 -1.33
C ILE A 122 3.15 13.09 -1.95
N PHE A 123 2.09 12.72 -2.65
CA PHE A 123 1.16 13.69 -3.21
C PHE A 123 0.45 14.52 -2.13
N ALA A 124 0.18 13.96 -0.95
CA ALA A 124 -0.35 14.71 0.19
C ALA A 124 0.61 15.81 0.66
N LEU A 125 1.93 15.61 0.54
CA LEU A 125 2.91 16.68 0.81
C LEU A 125 2.78 17.81 -0.21
N PHE A 126 2.57 17.49 -1.49
CA PHE A 126 2.26 18.50 -2.51
C PHE A 126 0.94 19.21 -2.21
N ALA A 127 -0.09 18.51 -1.70
CA ALA A 127 -1.34 19.14 -1.28
C ALA A 127 -1.12 20.14 -0.13
N GLY A 128 -0.29 19.77 0.86
CA GLY A 128 0.13 20.68 1.92
C GLY A 128 0.86 21.93 1.39
N MET A 129 1.69 21.79 0.36
CA MET A 129 2.27 22.94 -0.33
C MET A 129 1.21 23.79 -1.04
N GLY A 130 0.22 23.18 -1.70
CA GLY A 130 -0.89 23.89 -2.32
C GLY A 130 -1.67 24.75 -1.33
N VAL A 131 -1.94 24.22 -0.14
CA VAL A 131 -2.54 24.98 0.97
C VAL A 131 -1.69 26.19 1.35
N ALA A 132 -0.36 26.03 1.42
CA ALA A 132 0.57 27.12 1.72
C ALA A 132 0.70 28.17 0.60
N VAL A 133 0.31 27.84 -0.63
CA VAL A 133 0.30 28.74 -1.79
C VAL A 133 -0.89 29.70 -1.77
N LEU A 134 -2.04 29.30 -1.20
CA LEU A 134 -3.25 30.12 -1.17
C LEU A 134 -3.05 31.52 -0.57
N ARG A 135 -2.13 31.66 0.40
CA ARG A 135 -1.77 32.96 1.02
C ARG A 135 -0.79 33.81 0.20
N GLN A 136 -0.21 33.24 -0.85
CA GLN A 136 0.85 33.83 -1.68
C GLN A 136 0.36 34.18 -3.09
N ILE A 137 -0.92 33.94 -3.38
CA ILE A 137 -1.52 34.26 -4.67
C ILE A 137 -1.51 35.78 -4.88
N PRO A 138 -0.86 36.29 -5.94
CA PRO A 138 -0.85 37.72 -6.25
C PRO A 138 -2.27 38.26 -6.44
N GLY A 139 -2.55 39.45 -5.88
CA GLY A 139 -3.85 40.11 -5.98
C GLY A 139 -4.90 39.69 -4.94
N ILE A 140 -4.65 38.65 -4.14
CA ILE A 140 -5.54 38.28 -3.04
C ILE A 140 -5.13 39.00 -1.74
N PRO A 141 -6.03 39.72 -1.06
CA PRO A 141 -5.74 40.31 0.25
C PRO A 141 -5.35 39.25 1.28
N ARG A 142 -4.37 39.57 2.15
CA ARG A 142 -3.91 38.67 3.22
C ARG A 142 -5.02 38.02 4.06
N PRO A 143 -6.07 38.73 4.53
CA PRO A 143 -7.13 38.08 5.30
C PRO A 143 -7.92 37.06 4.48
N VAL A 144 -8.15 37.33 3.19
CA VAL A 144 -8.83 36.41 2.27
C VAL A 144 -7.98 35.16 2.05
N GLY A 145 -6.68 35.30 1.81
CA GLY A 145 -5.76 34.16 1.67
C GLY A 145 -5.71 33.27 2.91
N ARG A 146 -5.77 33.86 4.12
CA ARG A 146 -5.87 33.10 5.38
C ARG A 146 -7.20 32.38 5.52
N ALA A 147 -8.30 33.03 5.15
CA ALA A 147 -9.62 32.41 5.17
C ALA A 147 -9.67 31.22 4.20
N LEU A 148 -9.16 31.36 2.98
CA LEU A 148 -9.05 30.27 2.01
C LEU A 148 -8.20 29.12 2.55
N GLN A 149 -7.05 29.42 3.16
CA GLN A 149 -6.22 28.41 3.80
C GLN A 149 -6.97 27.66 4.92
N ALA A 150 -7.66 28.38 5.81
CA ALA A 150 -8.43 27.78 6.90
C ALA A 150 -9.59 26.94 6.36
N LEU A 151 -10.30 27.43 5.34
CA LEU A 151 -11.37 26.70 4.67
C LEU A 151 -10.87 25.45 3.97
N SER A 152 -9.70 25.50 3.31
CA SER A 152 -9.09 24.32 2.71
C SER A 152 -8.66 23.31 3.77
N LEU A 153 -8.04 23.74 4.87
CA LEU A 153 -7.70 22.84 5.98
C LEU A 153 -8.94 22.22 6.61
N PHE A 154 -9.99 23.02 6.84
CA PHE A 154 -11.27 22.52 7.32
C PHE A 154 -11.86 21.53 6.31
N ALA A 155 -11.86 21.86 5.02
CA ALA A 155 -12.30 20.99 3.93
C ALA A 155 -11.47 19.70 3.82
N LEU A 156 -10.19 19.67 4.20
CA LEU A 156 -9.38 18.45 4.26
C LEU A 156 -9.66 17.63 5.52
N LEU A 157 -9.99 18.29 6.64
CA LEU A 157 -10.37 17.63 7.89
C LEU A 157 -11.76 17.00 7.81
N ILE A 158 -12.70 17.67 7.13
CA ILE A 158 -14.08 17.17 6.95
C ILE A 158 -14.27 16.40 5.64
N GLY A 159 -13.49 16.74 4.61
CA GLY A 159 -13.67 16.32 3.23
C GLY A 159 -12.55 15.41 2.77
N GLY A 160 -12.97 14.22 2.37
CA GLY A 160 -12.13 13.04 2.19
C GLY A 160 -12.45 12.04 3.28
N GLY A 161 -13.73 11.62 3.34
CA GLY A 161 -14.27 10.71 4.34
C GLY A 161 -13.29 9.60 4.63
N GLY A 162 -12.80 9.58 5.88
CA GLY A 162 -11.97 8.49 6.35
C GLY A 162 -12.68 7.22 5.96
N ARG A 163 -12.04 6.43 5.08
CA ARG A 163 -12.58 5.13 4.73
C ARG A 163 -12.76 4.28 5.98
N GLY A 164 -12.22 4.66 7.14
CA GLY A 164 -12.74 4.40 8.48
C GLY A 164 -13.72 3.24 8.51
N GLN A 165 -15.02 3.51 8.43
CA GLN A 165 -16.05 2.47 8.40
C GLN A 165 -15.99 1.52 7.19
N ALA A 166 -15.77 2.02 5.98
CA ALA A 166 -15.66 1.19 4.76
C ALA A 166 -14.41 0.28 4.71
N ILE A 167 -13.38 0.55 5.51
CA ILE A 167 -12.18 -0.30 5.69
C ILE A 167 -12.09 -0.85 7.11
N ASP A 168 -13.08 -0.61 7.96
CA ASP A 168 -13.12 -1.15 9.31
C ASP A 168 -13.46 -2.63 9.19
N ARG A 169 -12.40 -3.44 9.32
CA ARG A 169 -12.49 -4.90 9.32
C ARG A 169 -12.45 -5.47 10.74
N SER A 170 -12.61 -4.64 11.79
CA SER A 170 -12.51 -5.08 13.19
C SER A 170 -13.55 -6.12 13.58
N GLN A 171 -14.68 -6.16 12.86
CA GLN A 171 -15.76 -7.14 13.04
C GLN A 171 -15.85 -8.13 11.87
N ASP A 172 -14.94 -8.06 10.89
CA ASP A 172 -14.93 -8.95 9.73
C ASP A 172 -14.03 -10.16 10.01
N TRP A 173 -14.62 -11.16 10.68
CA TRP A 173 -13.95 -12.39 11.07
C TRP A 173 -14.11 -13.51 10.05
N ALA A 174 -14.75 -13.28 8.90
CA ALA A 174 -15.08 -14.34 7.95
C ALA A 174 -13.85 -15.14 7.49
N ILE A 175 -12.74 -14.45 7.15
CA ILE A 175 -11.50 -15.11 6.72
C ILE A 175 -10.85 -15.91 7.86
N HIS A 176 -10.95 -15.40 9.09
CA HIS A 176 -10.48 -16.12 10.28
C HIS A 176 -11.32 -17.39 10.51
N ASP A 177 -12.64 -17.25 10.47
CA ASP A 177 -13.59 -18.34 10.70
C ASP A 177 -13.47 -19.43 9.62
N ASP A 178 -13.27 -19.03 8.36
CA ASP A 178 -12.97 -19.94 7.25
C ASP A 178 -11.66 -20.71 7.49
N ALA A 179 -10.61 -20.04 7.97
CA ALA A 179 -9.33 -20.68 8.28
C ALA A 179 -9.47 -21.66 9.46
N VAL A 180 -10.22 -21.31 10.50
CA VAL A 180 -10.53 -22.18 11.64
C VAL A 180 -11.35 -23.39 11.18
N ALA A 181 -12.36 -23.17 10.33
CA ALA A 181 -13.19 -24.25 9.80
C ALA A 181 -12.35 -25.23 8.96
N LEU A 182 -11.48 -24.71 8.09
CA LEU A 182 -10.59 -25.53 7.28
C LEU A 182 -9.57 -26.30 8.14
N ALA A 183 -9.02 -25.68 9.18
CA ALA A 183 -8.07 -26.32 10.09
C ALA A 183 -8.69 -27.46 10.92
N LYS A 184 -10.01 -27.43 11.14
CA LYS A 184 -10.76 -28.49 11.84
C LYS A 184 -11.22 -29.63 10.95
N VAL A 185 -10.95 -29.57 9.64
CA VAL A 185 -11.27 -30.67 8.73
C VAL A 185 -10.34 -31.84 9.03
N ASP A 186 -10.92 -33.01 9.27
CA ASP A 186 -10.19 -34.29 9.35
C ASP A 186 -9.78 -34.71 7.94
N PHE A 187 -8.60 -34.24 7.53
CA PHE A 187 -8.03 -34.56 6.24
C PHE A 187 -7.49 -36.00 6.25
N PRO A 188 -7.80 -36.83 5.24
CA PRO A 188 -7.24 -38.17 5.16
C PRO A 188 -5.70 -38.16 5.24
N PRO A 189 -5.07 -39.20 5.82
CA PRO A 189 -3.62 -39.31 5.86
C PRO A 189 -2.99 -39.15 4.47
N GLU A 190 -1.85 -38.45 4.41
CA GLU A 190 -1.11 -38.15 3.17
C GLU A 190 -1.85 -37.30 2.12
N SER A 191 -2.99 -36.71 2.47
CA SER A 191 -3.68 -35.78 1.57
C SER A 191 -2.92 -34.46 1.40
N ARG A 192 -3.21 -33.74 0.32
CA ARG A 192 -2.61 -32.43 0.02
C ARG A 192 -3.72 -31.40 -0.17
N VAL A 193 -3.63 -30.32 0.60
CA VAL A 193 -4.51 -29.16 0.46
C VAL A 193 -3.87 -28.16 -0.52
N ILE A 194 -4.62 -27.77 -1.55
CA ILE A 194 -4.19 -26.80 -2.56
C ILE A 194 -5.12 -25.59 -2.46
N GLY A 195 -4.55 -24.39 -2.39
CA GLY A 195 -5.29 -23.14 -2.25
C GLY A 195 -4.42 -21.93 -2.58
N LEU A 196 -5.00 -20.74 -2.47
CA LEU A 196 -4.25 -19.50 -2.62
C LEU A 196 -3.26 -19.33 -1.47
N GLU A 197 -2.14 -18.65 -1.72
CA GLU A 197 -1.07 -18.47 -0.73
C GLU A 197 -1.59 -17.92 0.61
N GLY A 198 -2.47 -16.92 0.59
CA GLY A 198 -3.10 -16.36 1.80
C GLY A 198 -3.95 -17.38 2.57
N GLN A 199 -4.68 -18.26 1.87
CA GLN A 199 -5.51 -19.30 2.50
C GLN A 199 -4.64 -20.38 3.15
N ILE A 200 -3.61 -20.84 2.44
CA ILE A 200 -2.67 -21.85 2.96
C ILE A 200 -1.86 -21.30 4.13
N THR A 201 -1.47 -20.02 4.07
CA THR A 201 -0.80 -19.33 5.18
C THR A 201 -1.70 -19.26 6.41
N ALA A 202 -2.99 -18.92 6.23
CA ALA A 202 -3.94 -18.87 7.33
C ALA A 202 -4.20 -20.25 7.94
N LEU A 203 -4.38 -21.29 7.12
CA LEU A 203 -4.51 -22.67 7.58
C LEU A 203 -3.29 -23.11 8.41
N ARG A 204 -2.09 -22.89 7.88
CA ARG A 204 -0.84 -23.25 8.59
C ARG A 204 -0.65 -22.48 9.89
N TYR A 205 -1.09 -21.22 9.93
CA TYR A 205 -1.11 -20.46 11.18
C TYR A 205 -2.04 -21.11 12.22
N MET A 206 -3.26 -21.46 11.84
CA MET A 206 -4.22 -22.11 12.74
C MET A 206 -3.71 -23.46 13.25
N GLN A 207 -3.02 -24.23 12.42
CA GLN A 207 -2.40 -25.48 12.84
C GLN A 207 -1.21 -25.25 13.78
N ALA A 208 -0.22 -24.47 13.36
CA ALA A 208 1.05 -24.34 14.08
C ALA A 208 1.01 -23.43 15.31
N ALA A 209 0.14 -22.41 15.32
CA ALA A 209 0.06 -21.43 16.40
C ALA A 209 -1.11 -21.70 17.35
N GLU A 210 -2.28 -22.08 16.81
CA GLU A 210 -3.50 -22.33 17.59
C GLU A 210 -3.71 -23.82 17.92
N GLY A 211 -2.89 -24.73 17.38
CA GLY A 211 -2.95 -26.17 17.64
C GLY A 211 -4.22 -26.83 17.08
N LEU A 212 -4.84 -26.24 16.06
CA LEU A 212 -6.08 -26.77 15.47
C LEU A 212 -5.77 -27.87 14.46
N GLY A 213 -6.45 -29.01 14.55
CA GLY A 213 -6.30 -30.12 13.59
C GLY A 213 -5.04 -30.98 13.81
N GLU A 214 -4.32 -30.77 14.91
CA GLU A 214 -3.33 -31.73 15.41
C GLU A 214 -4.05 -32.77 16.28
N GLU A 215 -4.13 -34.03 15.82
CA GLU A 215 -4.39 -35.20 16.68
C GLU A 215 -3.06 -35.77 17.22
#